data_AF-A0A0W0YY50-F1
#
_entry.id   AF-A0A0W0YY50-F1
#
_cell.length_a   1.000
_cell.length_b   1.000
_cell.length_c   1.000
_cell.angle_alpha   90.00
_cell.angle_beta   90.00
_cell.angle_gamma   90.00
#
_symmetry.space_group_name_H-M   'P 1'
#
loop_
_entity.id
_entity.type
_entity.pdbx_description
1 polymer ?
#
loop_
_entity_poly.entity_id
_entity_poly.type
_entity_poly.pdbx_seq_one_letter_code
_entity_poly.pdbx_strand_id
1 'polypeptide(L)'
;MRPTIYNLLNWGTAYRGYNALVASLVMFQYWSNPEAAAAEYLPDIAIHAFEAIAPDSFNNLGAAANIARGIQAGLAFFSGNSSIPGAANLADVVNHGINVYHRMSQ
;
A
#
# COMPACT_ATOMS: atom_id res chain seq x y z
N MET A 1 -8.84 -38.72 -11.00
CA MET A 1 -8.27 -37.60 -10.21
C MET A 1 -9.05 -36.35 -10.58
N ARG A 2 -9.77 -35.72 -9.65
CA ARG A 2 -10.41 -34.42 -9.93
C ARG A 2 -9.35 -33.33 -9.79
N PRO A 3 -9.27 -32.36 -10.71
CA PRO A 3 -8.36 -31.23 -10.54
C PRO A 3 -8.81 -30.43 -9.31
N THR A 4 -7.89 -30.24 -8.36
CA THR A 4 -8.07 -29.28 -7.27
C THR A 4 -8.09 -27.89 -7.90
N ILE A 5 -9.25 -27.24 -7.95
CA ILE A 5 -9.32 -25.84 -8.33
C ILE A 5 -8.57 -25.08 -7.23
N TYR A 6 -7.40 -24.52 -7.56
CA TYR A 6 -6.70 -23.62 -6.66
C TYR A 6 -7.66 -22.49 -6.28
N ASN A 7 -7.99 -22.36 -5.01
CA ASN A 7 -8.76 -21.22 -4.52
C ASN A 7 -7.85 -19.99 -4.52
N LEU A 8 -7.71 -19.36 -5.68
CA LEU A 8 -6.94 -18.14 -5.91
C LEU A 8 -7.56 -16.91 -5.22
N LEU A 9 -8.79 -17.02 -4.70
CA LEU A 9 -9.51 -15.95 -4.00
C LEU A 9 -9.49 -16.18 -2.49
N ASN A 10 -8.30 -16.38 -1.91
CA ASN A 10 -8.11 -16.33 -0.46
C ASN A 10 -7.60 -14.96 -0.02
N TRP A 11 -7.75 -14.66 1.28
CA TRP A 11 -7.35 -13.37 1.86
C TRP A 11 -5.90 -12.99 1.50
N GLY A 12 -4.95 -13.91 1.65
CA GLY A 12 -3.53 -13.63 1.35
C GLY A 12 -3.30 -13.29 -0.12
N THR A 13 -3.99 -13.95 -1.04
CA THR A 13 -3.85 -13.66 -2.48
C THR A 13 -4.50 -12.33 -2.84
N ALA A 14 -5.67 -12.03 -2.28
CA ALA A 14 -6.36 -10.75 -2.45
C ALA A 14 -5.54 -9.59 -1.88
N TYR A 15 -4.99 -9.74 -0.67
CA TYR A 15 -4.13 -8.75 -0.03
C TYR A 15 -2.90 -8.39 -0.88
N ARG A 16 -2.18 -9.42 -1.35
CA ARG A 16 -0.98 -9.23 -2.17
C ARG A 16 -1.33 -8.62 -3.52
N GLY A 17 -2.40 -9.09 -4.15
CA GLY A 17 -2.89 -8.54 -5.43
C GLY A 17 -3.32 -7.09 -5.31
N TYR A 18 -4.00 -6.72 -4.23
CA TYR A 18 -4.40 -5.34 -3.97
C TYR A 18 -3.18 -4.43 -3.77
N ASN A 19 -2.21 -4.83 -2.95
CA ASN A 19 -0.98 -4.05 -2.77
C ASN A 19 -0.15 -3.94 -4.06
N ALA A 20 -0.10 -5.00 -4.90
CA ALA A 20 0.56 -4.93 -6.20
C ALA A 20 -0.11 -3.92 -7.15
N LEU A 21 -1.45 -3.89 -7.15
CA LEU A 21 -2.22 -2.92 -7.91
C LEU A 21 -1.95 -1.50 -7.43
N VAL A 22 -2.01 -1.25 -6.12
CA VAL A 22 -1.73 0.07 -5.52
C VAL A 22 -0.31 0.53 -5.88
N ALA A 23 0.70 -0.31 -5.67
CA ALA A 23 2.09 0.02 -6.01
C ALA A 23 2.24 0.42 -7.49
N SER A 24 1.58 -0.31 -8.39
CA SER A 24 1.61 -0.03 -9.83
C SER A 24 0.91 1.28 -10.20
N LEU A 25 -0.24 1.57 -9.57
CA LEU A 25 -0.98 2.80 -9.80
C LEU A 25 -0.23 4.02 -9.28
N VAL A 26 0.35 3.93 -8.08
CA VAL A 26 1.16 5.01 -7.49
C VAL A 26 2.42 5.24 -8.34
N MET A 27 3.08 4.18 -8.80
CA MET A 27 4.22 4.28 -9.73
C MET A 27 3.83 4.95 -11.05
N PHE A 28 2.69 4.58 -11.63
CA PHE A 28 2.20 5.21 -12.85
C PHE A 28 1.89 6.70 -12.66
N GLN A 29 1.26 7.07 -11.53
CA GLN A 29 1.01 8.47 -11.20
C GLN A 29 2.32 9.25 -10.99
N TYR A 30 3.28 8.69 -10.26
CA TYR A 30 4.59 9.30 -10.07
C TYR A 30 5.29 9.57 -11.41
N TRP A 31 5.23 8.62 -12.33
CA TRP A 31 5.83 8.76 -13.66
C TRP A 31 5.11 9.78 -14.55
N SER A 32 3.78 9.87 -14.43
CA SER A 32 2.95 10.62 -15.37
C SER A 32 2.56 12.02 -14.89
N ASN A 33 2.82 12.35 -13.62
CA ASN A 33 2.50 13.64 -13.03
C ASN A 33 3.79 14.44 -12.70
N PRO A 34 4.07 15.55 -13.39
CA PRO A 34 5.25 16.38 -13.12
C PRO A 34 5.21 17.07 -11.73
N GLU A 35 4.03 17.15 -11.10
CA GLU A 35 3.85 17.71 -9.76
C GLU A 35 4.03 16.68 -8.65
N ALA A 36 4.24 15.40 -8.98
CA ALA A 36 4.37 14.32 -8.00
C ALA A 36 5.63 14.47 -7.13
N ALA A 37 5.44 14.61 -5.82
CA ALA A 37 6.53 14.69 -4.87
C ALA A 37 7.11 13.30 -4.59
N ALA A 38 8.39 13.09 -4.94
CA ALA A 38 9.07 11.82 -4.70
C ALA A 38 9.01 11.35 -3.23
N ALA A 39 8.99 12.29 -2.28
CA ALA A 39 8.91 12.02 -0.84
C ALA A 39 7.54 11.48 -0.38
N GLU A 40 6.50 11.62 -1.20
CA GLU A 40 5.19 11.00 -0.96
C GLU A 40 5.11 9.67 -1.72
N TYR A 41 5.38 9.69 -3.03
CA TYR A 41 5.13 8.56 -3.92
C TYR A 41 6.11 7.39 -3.76
N LEU A 42 7.42 7.64 -3.63
CA LEU A 42 8.41 6.56 -3.59
C LEU A 42 8.28 5.67 -2.33
N PRO A 43 8.04 6.23 -1.13
CA PRO A 43 7.73 5.41 0.04
C PRO A 43 6.49 4.51 -0.16
N ASP A 44 5.41 5.04 -0.74
CA ASP A 44 4.16 4.29 -0.95
C ASP A 44 4.40 3.14 -1.94
N ILE A 45 5.09 3.40 -3.05
CA ILE A 45 5.50 2.35 -4.01
C ILE A 45 6.31 1.26 -3.32
N ALA A 46 7.33 1.64 -2.54
CA ALA A 46 8.21 0.70 -1.87
C ALA A 46 7.47 -0.16 -0.85
N ILE A 47 6.62 0.45 -0.01
CA ILE A 47 5.84 -0.24 1.01
C ILE A 47 4.85 -1.19 0.33
N HIS A 48 4.04 -0.72 -0.62
CA HIS A 48 3.03 -1.57 -1.26
C HIS A 48 3.64 -2.68 -2.12
N ALA A 49 4.75 -2.43 -2.81
CA ALA A 49 5.47 -3.49 -3.51
C ALA A 49 5.99 -4.54 -2.51
N PHE A 50 6.48 -4.12 -1.36
CA PHE A 50 6.94 -5.04 -0.32
C PHE A 50 5.79 -5.88 0.26
N GLU A 51 4.63 -5.26 0.55
CA GLU A 51 3.42 -6.00 0.98
C GLU A 51 2.93 -6.99 -0.07
N ALA A 52 3.07 -6.68 -1.35
CA ALA A 52 2.72 -7.59 -2.43
C ALA A 52 3.67 -8.79 -2.50
N ILE A 53 4.97 -8.56 -2.34
CA ILE A 53 6.00 -9.58 -2.58
C ILE A 53 6.20 -10.46 -1.34
N ALA A 54 6.39 -9.84 -0.17
CA ALA A 54 6.81 -10.48 1.07
C ALA A 54 6.00 -9.97 2.29
N PRO A 55 4.66 -10.17 2.30
CA PRO A 55 3.77 -9.59 3.31
C PRO A 55 4.10 -9.99 4.76
N ASP A 56 4.62 -11.19 4.95
CA ASP A 56 4.85 -11.78 6.28
C ASP A 56 6.33 -11.74 6.69
N SER A 57 7.16 -11.01 5.94
CA SER A 57 8.56 -10.75 6.28
C SER A 57 8.70 -9.44 7.04
N PHE A 58 9.58 -9.45 8.05
CA PHE A 58 9.90 -8.27 8.88
C PHE A 58 8.67 -7.60 9.51
N ASN A 59 7.70 -8.38 10.03
CA ASN A 59 6.37 -7.90 10.45
C ASN A 59 6.38 -6.63 11.31
N ASN A 60 7.23 -6.57 12.35
CA ASN A 60 7.30 -5.38 13.20
C ASN A 60 7.80 -4.14 12.45
N LEU A 61 8.81 -4.31 11.59
CA LEU A 61 9.36 -3.21 10.79
C LEU A 61 8.37 -2.76 9.71
N GLY A 62 7.73 -3.70 9.02
CA GLY A 62 6.71 -3.40 8.02
C GLY A 62 5.47 -2.74 8.63
N ALA A 63 5.04 -3.16 9.83
CA ALA A 63 3.95 -2.52 10.55
C ALA A 63 4.34 -1.09 10.93
N ALA A 64 5.53 -0.88 11.48
CA ALA A 64 6.04 0.45 11.81
C ALA A 64 6.12 1.37 10.57
N ALA A 65 6.57 0.84 9.43
CA ALA A 65 6.63 1.59 8.16
C ALA A 65 5.24 2.02 7.69
N ASN A 66 4.25 1.10 7.70
CA ASN A 66 2.87 1.44 7.32
C ASN A 66 2.21 2.42 8.31
N ILE A 67 2.46 2.31 9.61
CA ILE A 67 1.96 3.28 10.61
C ILE A 67 2.54 4.65 10.33
N ALA A 68 3.88 4.75 10.23
CA ALA A 68 4.55 6.04 10.04
C ALA A 68 4.10 6.71 8.74
N ARG A 69 4.05 5.94 7.65
CA ARG A 69 3.63 6.48 6.35
C ARG A 69 2.15 6.82 6.31
N GLY A 70 1.28 5.96 6.86
CA GLY A 70 -0.16 6.23 6.98
C GLY A 70 -0.48 7.49 7.80
N ILE A 71 0.25 7.74 8.89
CA ILE A 71 0.13 9.00 9.64
C ILE A 71 0.56 10.19 8.79
N GLN A 72 1.71 10.10 8.11
CA GLN A 72 2.20 11.19 7.26
C GLN A 72 1.22 11.49 6.11
N ALA A 73 0.72 10.47 5.42
CA ALA A 73 -0.27 10.60 4.34
C ALA A 73 -1.58 11.20 4.87
N GLY A 74 -2.06 10.74 6.03
CA GLY A 74 -3.28 11.26 6.67
C GLY A 74 -3.15 12.74 7.05
N LEU A 75 -2.01 13.15 7.62
CA LEU A 75 -1.75 14.57 7.92
C LEU A 75 -1.67 15.42 6.64
N ALA A 76 -1.03 14.91 5.58
CA ALA A 76 -0.97 15.58 4.28
C ALA A 76 -2.36 15.72 3.65
N PHE A 77 -3.22 14.71 3.77
CA PHE A 77 -4.61 14.74 3.31
C PHE A 77 -5.42 15.82 4.02
N PHE A 78 -5.43 15.85 5.36
CA PHE A 78 -6.23 16.81 6.11
C PHE A 78 -5.71 18.25 6.04
N SER A 79 -4.41 18.45 5.77
CA SER A 79 -3.82 19.79 5.59
C SER A 79 -3.98 20.34 4.17
N GLY A 80 -4.39 19.51 3.20
CA GLY A 80 -4.40 19.87 1.78
C GLY A 80 -3.01 20.06 1.17
N ASN A 81 -1.95 19.70 1.91
CA ASN A 81 -0.57 19.82 1.48
C ASN A 81 -0.05 18.47 1.00
N SER A 82 -0.64 17.98 -0.09
CA SER A 82 -0.19 16.74 -0.75
C SER A 82 -0.22 16.91 -2.26
N SER A 83 0.77 16.34 -2.92
CA SER A 83 0.80 16.20 -4.39
C SER A 83 -0.05 15.02 -4.88
N ILE A 84 -0.44 14.12 -3.96
CA ILE A 84 -1.36 13.02 -4.25
C ILE A 84 -2.81 13.56 -4.29
N PRO A 85 -3.58 13.26 -5.35
CA PRO A 85 -5.00 13.64 -5.42
C PRO A 85 -5.79 13.13 -4.20
N GLY A 86 -6.67 13.97 -3.64
CA GLY A 86 -7.30 13.70 -2.34
C GLY A 86 -7.97 12.33 -2.22
N ALA A 87 -8.75 11.90 -3.20
CA ALA A 87 -9.40 10.58 -3.17
C ALA A 87 -8.39 9.42 -3.19
N ALA A 88 -7.27 9.56 -3.91
CA ALA A 88 -6.19 8.58 -3.95
C ALA A 88 -5.42 8.55 -2.62
N ASN A 89 -5.14 9.72 -2.04
CA ASN A 89 -4.47 9.83 -0.74
C ASN A 89 -5.32 9.19 0.38
N LEU A 90 -6.64 9.43 0.40
CA LEU A 90 -7.52 8.78 1.37
C LEU A 90 -7.52 7.24 1.22
N ALA A 91 -7.58 6.74 -0.02
CA ALA A 91 -7.51 5.30 -0.28
C ALA A 91 -6.17 4.70 0.18
N ASP A 92 -5.09 5.43 0.01
CA ASP A 92 -3.74 5.06 0.43
C ASP A 92 -3.61 4.98 1.96
N VAL A 93 -4.12 5.99 2.69
CA VAL A 93 -4.21 5.99 4.16
C VAL A 93 -4.98 4.76 4.66
N VAL A 94 -6.10 4.44 4.03
CA VAL A 94 -6.87 3.23 4.37
C VAL A 94 -6.08 1.96 4.09
N ASN A 95 -5.35 1.89 2.96
CA ASN A 95 -4.53 0.75 2.63
C ASN A 95 -3.40 0.52 3.65
N HIS A 96 -2.73 1.59 4.10
CA HIS A 96 -1.77 1.48 5.20
C HIS A 96 -2.41 0.89 6.47
N GLY A 97 -3.64 1.29 6.81
CA GLY A 97 -4.40 0.67 7.91
C GLY A 97 -4.65 -0.84 7.70
N ILE A 98 -5.02 -1.25 6.49
CA ILE A 98 -5.19 -2.67 6.12
C ILE A 98 -3.89 -3.44 6.28
N ASN A 99 -2.76 -2.87 5.84
CA ASN A 99 -1.45 -3.51 5.94
C ASN A 99 -0.99 -3.68 7.39
N VAL A 100 -1.23 -2.67 8.24
CA VAL A 100 -0.98 -2.78 9.69
C VAL A 100 -1.83 -3.90 10.28
N TYR A 101 -3.13 -3.92 9.97
CA TYR A 101 -4.01 -4.98 10.45
C TYR A 101 -3.55 -6.38 10.02
N HIS A 102 -3.22 -6.55 8.74
CA HIS A 102 -2.68 -7.82 8.23
C HIS A 102 -1.44 -8.24 9.03
N ARG A 103 -0.46 -7.35 9.18
CA ARG A 103 0.79 -7.66 9.90
C ARG A 103 0.61 -7.97 11.38
N MET A 104 -0.35 -7.32 12.05
CA MET A 104 -0.67 -7.61 13.45
C MET A 104 -1.45 -8.92 13.63
N SER A 105 -1.97 -9.50 12.55
CA SER A 105 -2.70 -10.77 12.56
C SER A 105 -1.85 -12.01 12.23
N GLN A 106 -0.56 -11.80 11.90
CA GLN A 106 0.45 -12.84 11.66
C GLN A 106 1.24 -13.14 12.94
#